data_AF-D4CVR6-F1
#
_entry.id   AF-D4CVR6-F1
#
_cell.length_a   1.000
_cell.length_b   1.000
_cell.length_c   1.000
_cell.angle_alpha   90.00
_cell.angle_beta   90.00
_cell.angle_gamma   90.00
#
_symmetry.space_group_name_H-M   'P 1'
#
loop_
_entity.id
_entity.type
_entity.pdbx_description
1 polymer ?
#
loop_
_entity_poly.entity_id
_entity_poly.type
_entity_poly.pdbx_seq_one_letter_code
_entity_poly.pdbx_strand_id
1 'polypeptide(L)'
;MAKELAISLANLRFIEDSLATISREINHVNSRVNQVDSNVKIVQSKIEILAKEFRDYVEKQALANRKAEAKMNLSAIRDKLKDNFGHYDVVRRTATGILQANDLAIVKSSMLSHVTEKQMIETPNYWLTPCLVALAAWINNDKALAERALAEGIRRNDEKTSLFFGLVCRRVGREYSTLKWLARYLEAQDEEKLDRKAVIVLDAFASGILGNDTENFVYKQIEGWMSNLEAKPGFTERQLENWSDAINSKRFPLSEGQYPYLEQYSNTWDTMEDVLEGAYLNNELYEYFKGVFDQKEETKKLKVELDKILDSLVTEFDEEELPLKREEQFEELVVKYNGSESRAQAQMALERTAYDDHRDFMQLLTDAAMNPEESKSSVATQKFATALSRNNIVMAFNDITAKNRIKVPYDIEINVDTFNDKTQNGEDEEEILNRFEELVEQEKTEELSKFKLNIFDQFSIFAGIAIILYGIVKSFMNKNFAFITIILGVLLVVYHFGAKSRINELIQKTIAKYEEKLENGKQIIRAIIAEIVDFRIEFKEKDAESQKVLDFFEQIKPEEYIKKLGKTERKII
;
A
#
# COMPACT_ATOMS: atom_id res chain seq x y z
N MET A 1 -35.97 -6.06 -107.96
CA MET A 1 -35.04 -5.31 -107.08
C MET A 1 -35.72 -4.29 -106.16
N ALA A 2 -36.58 -3.35 -106.61
CA ALA A 2 -37.14 -2.32 -105.71
C ALA A 2 -38.17 -2.83 -104.65
N LYS A 3 -38.98 -3.86 -104.96
CA LYS A 3 -39.96 -4.41 -104.02
C LYS A 3 -39.36 -5.29 -102.91
N GLU A 4 -38.29 -6.05 -103.20
CA GLU A 4 -37.60 -6.87 -102.18
C GLU A 4 -36.79 -6.05 -101.20
N LEU A 5 -36.12 -4.97 -101.66
CA LEU A 5 -35.40 -4.05 -100.78
C LEU A 5 -36.35 -3.30 -99.84
N ALA A 6 -37.54 -2.90 -100.30
CA ALA A 6 -38.54 -2.24 -99.46
C ALA A 6 -39.13 -3.18 -98.38
N ILE A 7 -39.36 -4.46 -98.72
CA ILE A 7 -39.84 -5.49 -97.76
C ILE A 7 -38.74 -5.84 -96.74
N SER A 8 -37.48 -5.93 -97.18
CA SER A 8 -36.33 -6.13 -96.29
C SER A 8 -36.14 -4.95 -95.33
N LEU A 9 -36.21 -3.71 -95.81
CA LEU A 9 -36.05 -2.51 -94.98
C LEU A 9 -37.21 -2.32 -94.00
N ALA A 10 -38.45 -2.64 -94.41
CA ALA A 10 -39.62 -2.58 -93.54
C ALA A 10 -39.56 -3.64 -92.42
N ASN A 11 -39.10 -4.86 -92.73
CA ASN A 11 -38.89 -5.91 -91.72
C ASN A 11 -37.74 -5.56 -90.77
N LEU A 12 -36.65 -4.98 -91.25
CA LEU A 12 -35.55 -4.52 -90.41
C LEU A 12 -35.98 -3.39 -89.47
N ARG A 13 -36.77 -2.42 -89.95
CA ARG A 13 -37.35 -1.36 -89.10
C ARG A 13 -38.33 -1.91 -88.07
N PHE A 14 -39.16 -2.88 -88.45
CA PHE A 14 -40.07 -3.54 -87.51
C PHE A 14 -39.31 -4.31 -86.42
N ILE A 15 -38.21 -4.98 -86.79
CA ILE A 15 -37.33 -5.66 -85.83
C ILE A 15 -36.63 -4.63 -84.94
N GLU A 16 -36.15 -3.52 -85.49
CA GLU A 16 -35.49 -2.43 -84.75
C GLU A 16 -36.45 -1.76 -83.75
N ASP A 17 -37.68 -1.45 -84.16
CA ASP A 17 -38.74 -0.92 -83.28
C ASP A 17 -39.16 -1.93 -82.20
N SER A 18 -39.21 -3.22 -82.56
CA SER A 18 -39.49 -4.30 -81.61
C SER A 18 -38.34 -4.47 -80.61
N LEU A 19 -37.09 -4.40 -81.07
CA LEU A 19 -35.91 -4.44 -80.19
C LEU A 19 -35.83 -3.21 -79.30
N ALA A 20 -36.16 -2.02 -79.82
CA ALA A 20 -36.21 -0.79 -79.05
C ALA A 20 -37.34 -0.81 -78.01
N THR A 21 -38.46 -1.46 -78.33
CA THR A 21 -39.57 -1.68 -77.38
C THR A 21 -39.17 -2.67 -76.31
N ILE A 22 -38.57 -3.81 -76.67
CA ILE A 22 -38.03 -4.79 -75.73
C ILE A 22 -36.94 -4.17 -74.86
N SER A 23 -36.04 -3.35 -75.41
CA SER A 23 -35.01 -2.63 -74.65
C SER A 23 -35.62 -1.65 -73.65
N ARG A 24 -36.67 -0.91 -74.05
CA ARG A 24 -37.44 -0.05 -73.13
C ARG A 24 -38.14 -0.85 -72.03
N GLU A 25 -38.74 -1.98 -72.38
CA GLU A 25 -39.38 -2.88 -71.40
C GLU A 25 -38.37 -3.50 -70.44
N ILE A 26 -37.20 -3.95 -70.92
CA ILE A 26 -36.10 -4.46 -70.11
C ILE A 26 -35.57 -3.37 -69.17
N ASN A 27 -35.37 -2.14 -69.66
CA ASN A 27 -34.94 -1.03 -68.81
C ASN A 27 -35.98 -0.69 -67.74
N HIS A 28 -37.27 -0.77 -68.08
CA HIS A 28 -38.36 -0.56 -67.13
C HIS A 28 -38.48 -1.70 -66.11
N VAL A 29 -38.27 -2.96 -66.51
CA VAL A 29 -38.19 -4.11 -65.61
C VAL A 29 -36.98 -3.99 -64.70
N ASN A 30 -35.81 -3.59 -65.22
CA ASN A 30 -34.60 -3.40 -64.43
C ASN A 30 -34.79 -2.28 -63.39
N SER A 31 -35.47 -1.19 -63.76
CA SER A 31 -35.86 -0.13 -62.83
C SER A 31 -36.80 -0.64 -61.73
N ARG A 32 -37.81 -1.46 -62.08
CA ARG A 32 -38.71 -2.08 -61.09
C ARG A 32 -38.00 -3.10 -60.20
N VAL A 33 -37.07 -3.88 -60.73
CA VAL A 33 -36.25 -4.83 -59.96
C VAL A 33 -35.34 -4.09 -58.98
N ASN A 34 -34.70 -3.00 -59.40
CA ASN A 34 -33.91 -2.14 -58.51
C ASN A 34 -34.78 -1.50 -57.42
N GLN A 35 -36.02 -1.12 -57.75
CA GLN A 35 -36.99 -0.63 -56.76
C GLN A 35 -37.42 -1.72 -55.77
N VAL A 36 -37.61 -2.96 -56.24
CA VAL A 36 -37.90 -4.12 -55.37
C VAL A 36 -36.71 -4.44 -54.47
N ASP A 37 -35.48 -4.47 -55.00
CA ASP A 37 -34.26 -4.69 -54.20
C ASP A 37 -34.10 -3.61 -53.12
N SER A 38 -34.36 -2.35 -53.48
CA SER A 38 -34.36 -1.23 -52.52
C SER A 38 -35.43 -1.41 -51.43
N ASN A 39 -36.65 -1.82 -51.81
CA ASN A 39 -37.73 -2.10 -50.86
C ASN A 39 -37.42 -3.29 -49.95
N VAL A 40 -36.78 -4.34 -50.48
CA VAL A 40 -36.36 -5.53 -49.70
C VAL A 40 -35.32 -5.12 -48.66
N LYS A 41 -34.32 -4.29 -49.01
CA LYS A 41 -33.35 -3.75 -48.06
C LYS A 41 -34.00 -2.90 -46.97
N ILE A 42 -34.98 -2.06 -47.34
CA ILE A 42 -35.76 -1.27 -46.36
C ILE A 42 -36.55 -2.19 -45.41
N VAL A 43 -37.16 -3.26 -45.92
CA VAL A 43 -37.91 -4.23 -45.10
C VAL A 43 -36.97 -4.99 -44.16
N GLN A 44 -35.81 -5.46 -44.62
CA GLN A 44 -34.81 -6.11 -43.76
C GLN A 44 -34.37 -5.17 -42.63
N SER A 45 -34.04 -3.92 -42.96
CA SER A 45 -33.69 -2.90 -41.96
C SER A 45 -34.82 -2.66 -40.96
N LYS A 46 -36.08 -2.58 -41.40
CA LYS A 46 -37.24 -2.44 -40.51
C LYS A 46 -37.46 -3.67 -39.61
N ILE A 47 -37.18 -4.87 -40.10
CA ILE A 47 -37.24 -6.11 -39.30
C ILE A 47 -36.14 -6.12 -38.23
N GLU A 48 -34.93 -5.68 -38.55
CA GLU A 48 -33.85 -5.54 -37.56
C GLU A 48 -34.20 -4.51 -36.48
N ILE A 49 -34.78 -3.37 -36.86
CA ILE A 49 -35.27 -2.34 -35.93
C ILE A 49 -36.38 -2.92 -35.06
N LEU A 50 -37.39 -3.59 -35.64
CA LEU A 50 -38.47 -4.21 -34.88
C LEU A 50 -37.97 -5.30 -33.94
N ALA A 51 -37.01 -6.13 -34.37
CA ALA A 51 -36.41 -7.16 -33.52
C ALA A 51 -35.66 -6.53 -32.34
N LYS A 52 -35.00 -5.38 -32.56
CA LYS A 52 -34.37 -4.61 -31.47
C LYS A 52 -35.41 -4.02 -30.53
N GLU A 53 -36.42 -3.32 -31.06
CA GLU A 53 -37.50 -2.72 -30.26
C GLU A 53 -38.28 -3.77 -29.46
N PHE A 54 -38.50 -4.95 -30.03
CA PHE A 54 -39.15 -6.06 -29.34
C PHE A 54 -38.27 -6.61 -28.21
N ARG A 55 -36.96 -6.80 -28.44
CA ARG A 55 -36.03 -7.19 -27.36
C ARG A 55 -36.02 -6.14 -26.24
N ASP A 56 -35.94 -4.87 -26.59
CA ASP A 56 -35.97 -3.76 -25.63
C ASP A 56 -37.29 -3.72 -24.85
N TYR A 57 -38.42 -4.00 -25.50
CA TYR A 57 -39.74 -4.09 -24.87
C TYR A 57 -39.84 -5.29 -23.92
N VAL A 58 -39.41 -6.48 -24.35
CA VAL A 58 -39.40 -7.70 -23.54
C VAL A 58 -38.52 -7.49 -22.29
N GLU A 59 -37.36 -6.88 -22.44
CA GLU A 59 -36.48 -6.54 -21.32
C GLU A 59 -37.14 -5.54 -20.37
N LYS A 60 -37.72 -4.45 -20.88
CA LYS A 60 -38.45 -3.47 -20.05
C LYS A 60 -39.63 -4.10 -19.31
N GLN A 61 -40.38 -4.98 -19.97
CA GLN A 61 -41.52 -5.67 -19.36
C GLN A 61 -41.06 -6.65 -18.29
N ALA A 62 -39.98 -7.41 -18.53
CA ALA A 62 -39.40 -8.31 -17.55
C ALA A 62 -38.94 -7.54 -16.29
N LEU A 63 -38.22 -6.43 -16.48
CA LEU A 63 -37.80 -5.54 -15.39
C LEU A 63 -38.99 -4.95 -14.63
N ALA A 64 -40.03 -4.49 -15.34
CA ALA A 64 -41.25 -3.97 -14.74
C ALA A 64 -42.00 -5.04 -13.91
N ASN A 65 -42.10 -6.27 -14.44
CA ASN A 65 -42.70 -7.40 -13.73
C ASN A 65 -41.89 -7.74 -12.47
N ARG A 66 -40.56 -7.85 -12.59
CA ARG A 66 -39.69 -8.14 -11.44
C ARG A 66 -39.76 -7.05 -10.37
N LYS A 67 -39.89 -5.78 -10.77
CA LYS A 67 -40.12 -4.66 -9.85
C LYS A 67 -41.47 -4.77 -9.13
N ALA A 68 -42.53 -5.19 -9.83
CA ALA A 68 -43.84 -5.40 -9.22
C ALA A 68 -43.82 -6.55 -8.21
N GLU A 69 -43.18 -7.67 -8.59
CA GLU A 69 -42.92 -8.81 -7.71
C GLU A 69 -42.08 -8.41 -6.48
N ALA A 70 -41.03 -7.61 -6.67
CA ALA A 70 -40.19 -7.10 -5.58
C ALA A 70 -41.00 -6.33 -4.53
N LYS A 71 -41.95 -5.50 -4.96
CA LYS A 71 -42.84 -4.78 -4.03
C LYS A 71 -43.77 -5.71 -3.26
N MET A 72 -44.25 -6.78 -3.89
CA MET A 72 -45.07 -7.79 -3.23
C MET A 72 -44.25 -8.59 -2.21
N ASN A 73 -43.07 -9.06 -2.62
CA ASN A 73 -42.13 -9.75 -1.74
C ASN A 73 -41.74 -8.87 -0.55
N LEU A 74 -41.44 -7.60 -0.78
CA LEU A 74 -41.12 -6.63 0.27
C LEU A 74 -42.24 -6.51 1.31
N SER A 75 -43.50 -6.41 0.87
CA SER A 75 -44.64 -6.39 1.80
C SER A 75 -44.74 -7.69 2.60
N ALA A 76 -44.63 -8.84 1.93
CA ALA A 76 -44.71 -10.15 2.59
C ALA A 76 -43.57 -10.38 3.58
N ILE A 77 -42.35 -9.95 3.26
CA ILE A 77 -41.19 -10.04 4.15
C ILE A 77 -41.39 -9.12 5.37
N ARG A 78 -41.90 -7.90 5.18
CA ARG A 78 -42.22 -6.98 6.29
C ARG A 78 -43.32 -7.53 7.21
N ASP A 79 -44.35 -8.14 6.65
CA ASP A 79 -45.40 -8.80 7.44
C ASP A 79 -44.81 -9.97 8.24
N LYS A 80 -43.99 -10.83 7.61
CA LYS A 80 -43.27 -11.91 8.32
C LYS A 80 -42.36 -11.38 9.44
N LEU A 81 -41.61 -10.31 9.18
CA LEU A 81 -40.76 -9.67 10.19
C LEU A 81 -41.59 -9.15 11.36
N LYS A 82 -42.73 -8.51 11.09
CA LYS A 82 -43.63 -8.00 12.13
C LYS A 82 -44.27 -9.14 12.94
N ASP A 83 -44.73 -10.19 12.28
CA ASP A 83 -45.42 -11.31 12.93
C ASP A 83 -44.44 -12.12 13.78
N ASN A 84 -43.24 -12.39 13.26
CA ASN A 84 -42.25 -13.22 13.94
C ASN A 84 -41.38 -12.45 14.94
N PHE A 85 -41.13 -11.15 14.74
CA PHE A 85 -40.14 -10.38 15.51
C PHE A 85 -40.62 -8.99 15.96
N GLY A 86 -41.87 -8.61 15.69
CA GLY A 86 -42.41 -7.32 16.14
C GLY A 86 -42.36 -7.12 17.66
N HIS A 87 -42.36 -8.22 18.41
CA HIS A 87 -42.18 -8.21 19.86
C HIS A 87 -40.73 -7.89 20.29
N TYR A 88 -39.70 -8.24 19.49
CA TYR A 88 -38.31 -7.84 19.76
C TYR A 88 -38.14 -6.33 19.61
N ASP A 89 -38.75 -5.71 18.60
CA ASP A 89 -38.75 -4.25 18.42
C ASP A 89 -39.39 -3.51 19.60
N VAL A 90 -40.46 -4.06 20.20
CA VAL A 90 -41.05 -3.49 21.43
C VAL A 90 -40.07 -3.52 22.60
N VAL A 91 -39.35 -4.65 22.79
CA VAL A 91 -38.32 -4.77 23.83
C VAL A 91 -37.18 -3.80 23.59
N ARG A 92 -36.68 -3.68 22.35
CA ARG A 92 -35.61 -2.74 21.96
C ARG A 92 -35.98 -1.27 22.26
N ARG A 93 -37.18 -0.84 21.85
CA ARG A 93 -37.70 0.51 22.19
C ARG A 93 -37.82 0.72 23.69
N THR A 94 -38.21 -0.32 24.42
CA THR A 94 -38.30 -0.26 25.89
C THR A 94 -36.91 -0.13 26.51
N ALA A 95 -35.91 -0.87 26.02
CA ALA A 95 -34.52 -0.73 26.45
C ALA A 95 -34.02 0.70 26.25
N THR A 96 -34.19 1.28 25.06
CA THR A 96 -33.84 2.68 24.77
C THR A 96 -34.56 3.63 25.72
N GLY A 97 -35.86 3.44 25.95
CA GLY A 97 -36.65 4.24 26.87
C GLY A 97 -36.16 4.16 28.31
N ILE A 98 -35.79 2.97 28.80
CA ILE A 98 -35.22 2.76 30.14
C ILE A 98 -33.87 3.48 30.26
N LEU A 99 -32.97 3.31 29.28
CA LEU A 99 -31.65 3.94 29.30
C LEU A 99 -31.75 5.47 29.31
N GLN A 100 -32.60 6.04 28.46
CA GLN A 100 -32.81 7.50 28.40
C GLN A 100 -33.52 8.05 29.65
N ALA A 101 -34.53 7.35 30.15
CA ALA A 101 -35.33 7.86 31.26
C ALA A 101 -34.68 7.66 32.63
N ASN A 102 -33.81 6.65 32.77
CA ASN A 102 -32.98 6.48 33.96
C ASN A 102 -31.97 7.62 34.12
N ASP A 103 -31.37 8.10 33.02
CA ASP A 103 -30.48 9.28 33.05
C ASP A 103 -31.19 10.54 33.56
N LEU A 104 -32.50 10.63 33.33
CA LEU A 104 -33.35 11.76 33.76
C LEU A 104 -34.00 11.53 35.14
N ALA A 105 -33.86 10.33 35.73
CA ALA A 105 -34.49 9.91 36.99
C ALA A 105 -36.03 10.13 37.06
N ILE A 106 -36.72 10.02 35.93
CA ILE A 106 -38.14 10.44 35.78
C ILE A 106 -39.17 9.31 35.83
N VAL A 107 -38.75 8.04 35.85
CA VAL A 107 -39.66 6.87 35.79
C VAL A 107 -39.77 6.18 37.15
N LYS A 108 -40.98 5.80 37.52
CA LYS A 108 -41.23 5.00 38.72
C LYS A 108 -40.70 3.57 38.55
N SER A 109 -39.83 3.18 39.47
CA SER A 109 -39.37 1.82 39.76
C SER A 109 -40.39 0.69 39.50
N SER A 110 -41.62 0.81 40.00
CA SER A 110 -42.65 -0.21 39.85
C SER A 110 -43.20 -0.35 38.42
N MET A 111 -43.16 0.72 37.63
CA MET A 111 -43.60 0.67 36.24
C MET A 111 -42.57 -0.06 35.36
N LEU A 112 -41.28 0.11 35.66
CA LEU A 112 -40.21 -0.61 35.00
C LEU A 112 -40.36 -2.13 35.20
N SER A 113 -40.51 -2.58 36.44
CA SER A 113 -40.74 -4.02 36.74
C SER A 113 -41.93 -4.59 35.99
N HIS A 114 -43.09 -3.91 36.02
CA HIS A 114 -44.29 -4.40 35.36
C HIS A 114 -44.10 -4.57 33.85
N VAL A 115 -43.50 -3.59 33.17
CA VAL A 115 -43.27 -3.64 31.72
C VAL A 115 -42.27 -4.75 31.38
N THR A 116 -41.16 -4.85 32.11
CA THR A 116 -40.12 -5.84 31.83
C THR A 116 -40.57 -7.27 32.13
N GLU A 117 -41.34 -7.50 33.19
CA GLU A 117 -41.90 -8.82 33.51
C GLU A 117 -42.94 -9.26 32.50
N LYS A 118 -43.81 -8.34 32.05
CA LYS A 118 -44.74 -8.61 30.95
C LYS A 118 -44.00 -9.02 29.69
N GLN A 119 -42.97 -8.28 29.31
CA GLN A 119 -42.14 -8.59 28.14
C GLN A 119 -41.44 -9.95 28.28
N MET A 120 -41.00 -10.33 29.48
CA MET A 120 -40.40 -11.65 29.73
C MET A 120 -41.36 -12.79 29.40
N ILE A 121 -42.65 -12.61 29.64
CA ILE A 121 -43.70 -13.57 29.28
C ILE A 121 -43.95 -13.56 27.76
N GLU A 122 -43.96 -12.37 27.14
CA GLU A 122 -44.26 -12.20 25.71
C GLU A 122 -43.09 -12.59 24.79
N THR A 123 -41.84 -12.56 25.29
CA THR A 123 -40.63 -12.79 24.48
C THR A 123 -39.69 -13.81 25.18
N PRO A 124 -40.11 -15.08 25.33
CA PRO A 124 -39.41 -16.05 26.17
C PRO A 124 -38.05 -16.49 25.65
N ASN A 125 -37.69 -16.21 24.39
CA ASN A 125 -36.39 -16.60 23.81
C ASN A 125 -35.43 -15.42 23.62
N TYR A 126 -35.91 -14.18 23.78
CA TYR A 126 -35.11 -13.00 23.46
C TYR A 126 -34.06 -12.71 24.54
N TRP A 127 -32.82 -12.41 24.16
CA TRP A 127 -31.71 -12.23 25.12
C TRP A 127 -31.81 -10.91 25.92
N LEU A 128 -32.30 -9.84 25.30
CA LEU A 128 -32.35 -8.51 25.91
C LEU A 128 -33.40 -8.44 27.02
N THR A 129 -34.50 -9.19 26.90
CA THR A 129 -35.61 -9.16 27.85
C THR A 129 -35.22 -9.51 29.29
N PRO A 130 -34.55 -10.64 29.58
CA PRO A 130 -34.05 -10.91 30.92
C PRO A 130 -33.02 -9.87 31.40
N CYS A 131 -32.26 -9.26 30.48
CA CYS A 131 -31.36 -8.15 30.84
C CYS A 131 -32.14 -6.91 31.34
N LEU A 132 -33.27 -6.58 30.70
CA LEU A 132 -34.14 -5.49 31.16
C LEU A 132 -34.82 -5.82 32.50
N VAL A 133 -35.25 -7.06 32.70
CA VAL A 133 -35.78 -7.52 34.01
C VAL A 133 -34.70 -7.38 35.09
N ALA A 134 -33.47 -7.80 34.80
CA ALA A 134 -32.34 -7.67 35.72
C ALA A 134 -32.02 -6.19 36.04
N LEU A 135 -32.04 -5.31 35.03
CA LEU A 135 -31.85 -3.87 35.21
C LEU A 135 -32.96 -3.23 36.05
N ALA A 136 -34.23 -3.58 35.78
CA ALA A 136 -35.37 -3.09 36.57
C ALA A 136 -35.31 -3.59 38.02
N ALA A 137 -35.00 -4.88 38.22
CA ALA A 137 -34.81 -5.46 39.55
C ALA A 137 -33.65 -4.79 40.30
N TRP A 138 -32.56 -4.44 39.61
CA TRP A 138 -31.44 -3.71 40.18
C TRP A 138 -31.83 -2.30 40.62
N ILE A 139 -32.54 -1.54 39.77
CA ILE A 139 -33.09 -0.21 40.10
C ILE A 139 -34.01 -0.30 41.34
N ASN A 140 -34.70 -1.43 41.51
CA ASN A 140 -35.64 -1.68 42.60
C ASN A 140 -35.01 -2.33 43.84
N ASN A 141 -33.69 -2.52 43.83
CA ASN A 141 -32.93 -3.18 44.91
C ASN A 141 -33.40 -4.63 45.21
N ASP A 142 -34.00 -5.32 44.23
CA ASP A 142 -34.34 -6.74 44.31
C ASP A 142 -33.18 -7.58 43.76
N LYS A 143 -32.24 -7.89 44.66
CA LYS A 143 -31.04 -8.67 44.33
C LYS A 143 -31.37 -10.07 43.82
N ALA A 144 -32.34 -10.75 44.42
CA ALA A 144 -32.65 -12.15 44.09
C ALA A 144 -33.26 -12.27 42.69
N LEU A 145 -34.16 -11.35 42.32
CA LEU A 145 -34.69 -11.30 40.96
C LEU A 145 -33.61 -10.89 39.96
N ALA A 146 -32.79 -9.90 40.28
CA ALA A 146 -31.71 -9.43 39.41
C ALA A 146 -30.72 -10.57 39.07
N GLU A 147 -30.28 -11.34 40.06
CA GLU A 147 -29.34 -12.45 39.86
C GLU A 147 -29.94 -13.57 38.98
N ARG A 148 -31.22 -13.93 39.19
CA ARG A 148 -31.89 -14.96 38.37
C ARG A 148 -32.09 -14.50 36.93
N ALA A 149 -32.55 -13.26 36.74
CA ALA A 149 -32.77 -12.69 35.42
C ALA A 149 -31.43 -12.52 34.67
N LEU A 150 -30.38 -12.10 35.36
CA LEU A 150 -29.03 -12.00 34.80
C LEU A 150 -28.49 -13.36 34.34
N ALA A 151 -28.64 -14.40 35.17
CA ALA A 151 -28.22 -15.76 34.82
C ALA A 151 -28.95 -16.26 33.56
N GLU A 152 -30.23 -15.93 33.42
CA GLU A 152 -31.02 -16.25 32.24
C GLU A 152 -30.58 -15.46 31.00
N GLY A 153 -30.18 -14.19 31.14
CA GLY A 153 -29.59 -13.40 30.05
C GLY A 153 -28.29 -14.01 29.53
N ILE A 154 -27.36 -14.33 30.44
CA ILE A 154 -26.09 -15.01 30.12
C ILE A 154 -26.35 -16.35 29.40
N ARG A 155 -27.33 -17.13 29.88
CA ARG A 155 -27.69 -18.42 29.28
C ARG A 155 -28.19 -18.28 27.84
N ARG A 156 -28.86 -17.16 27.50
CA ARG A 156 -29.39 -16.91 26.15
C ARG A 156 -28.32 -16.38 25.20
N ASN A 157 -27.55 -15.41 25.67
CA ASN A 157 -26.43 -14.84 24.91
C ASN A 157 -25.44 -14.17 25.86
N ASP A 158 -24.34 -14.86 26.16
CA ASP A 158 -23.34 -14.39 27.13
C ASP A 158 -22.63 -13.12 26.65
N GLU A 159 -22.25 -13.09 25.37
CA GLU A 159 -21.50 -12.00 24.76
C GLU A 159 -22.28 -10.68 24.80
N LYS A 160 -23.50 -10.66 24.25
CA LYS A 160 -24.36 -9.46 24.22
C LYS A 160 -24.77 -9.02 25.63
N THR A 161 -25.05 -9.97 26.52
CA THR A 161 -25.36 -9.68 27.91
C THR A 161 -24.18 -9.02 28.62
N SER A 162 -22.98 -9.56 28.45
CA SER A 162 -21.75 -9.05 29.07
C SER A 162 -21.41 -7.65 28.56
N LEU A 163 -21.49 -7.42 27.25
CA LEU A 163 -21.28 -6.10 26.66
C LEU A 163 -22.34 -5.09 27.14
N PHE A 164 -23.61 -5.49 27.17
CA PHE A 164 -24.72 -4.63 27.64
C PHE A 164 -24.48 -4.17 29.08
N PHE A 165 -24.23 -5.09 30.01
CA PHE A 165 -24.02 -4.72 31.41
C PHE A 165 -22.71 -3.97 31.62
N GLY A 166 -21.66 -4.24 30.84
CA GLY A 166 -20.42 -3.47 30.85
C GLY A 166 -20.65 -2.00 30.48
N LEU A 167 -21.34 -1.75 29.37
CA LEU A 167 -21.63 -0.40 28.89
C LEU A 167 -22.64 0.35 29.77
N VAL A 168 -23.65 -0.35 30.30
CA VAL A 168 -24.59 0.23 31.28
C VAL A 168 -23.86 0.63 32.56
N CYS A 169 -23.01 -0.24 33.12
CA CYS A 169 -22.21 0.06 34.31
C CYS A 169 -21.29 1.27 34.07
N ARG A 170 -20.69 1.37 32.87
CA ARG A 170 -19.87 2.52 32.46
C ARG A 170 -20.68 3.81 32.47
N ARG A 171 -21.87 3.80 31.86
CA ARG A 171 -22.76 4.98 31.76
C ARG A 171 -23.15 5.51 33.14
N VAL A 172 -23.36 4.62 34.12
CA VAL A 172 -23.70 5.00 35.51
C VAL A 172 -22.48 5.19 36.43
N GLY A 173 -21.25 5.13 35.89
CA GLY A 173 -20.00 5.40 36.64
C GLY A 173 -19.56 4.29 37.59
N ARG A 174 -19.92 3.02 37.35
CA ARG A 174 -19.51 1.85 38.17
C ARG A 174 -18.31 1.12 37.57
N GLU A 175 -17.15 1.76 37.62
CA GLU A 175 -15.88 1.32 37.02
C GLU A 175 -15.53 -0.16 37.30
N TYR A 176 -15.55 -0.59 38.57
CA TYR A 176 -15.22 -1.98 38.93
C TYR A 176 -16.14 -3.01 38.24
N SER A 177 -17.44 -2.73 38.20
CA SER A 177 -18.41 -3.61 37.54
C SER A 177 -18.27 -3.56 36.01
N THR A 178 -17.99 -2.39 35.45
CA THR A 178 -17.69 -2.20 34.02
C THR A 178 -16.56 -3.12 33.59
N LEU A 179 -15.41 -3.05 34.28
CA LEU A 179 -14.22 -3.83 33.95
C LEU A 179 -14.46 -5.33 34.06
N LYS A 180 -15.17 -5.78 35.10
CA LYS A 180 -15.51 -7.20 35.26
C LYS A 180 -16.40 -7.74 34.13
N TRP A 181 -17.40 -6.96 33.71
CA TRP A 181 -18.28 -7.34 32.61
C TRP A 181 -17.57 -7.31 31.25
N LEU A 182 -16.75 -6.29 31.02
CA LEU A 182 -16.02 -6.17 29.76
C LEU A 182 -14.90 -7.21 29.66
N ALA A 183 -14.26 -7.61 30.77
CA ALA A 183 -13.35 -8.75 30.79
C ALA A 183 -14.06 -10.05 30.38
N ARG A 184 -15.26 -10.30 30.90
CA ARG A 184 -16.08 -11.46 30.49
C ARG A 184 -16.50 -11.39 29.02
N TYR A 185 -16.83 -10.20 28.52
CA TYR A 185 -17.13 -10.00 27.10
C TYR A 185 -15.91 -10.35 26.24
N LEU A 186 -14.73 -9.86 26.59
CA LEU A 186 -13.48 -10.17 25.90
C LEU A 186 -13.13 -11.67 26.03
N GLU A 187 -13.41 -12.32 27.16
CA GLU A 187 -13.25 -13.79 27.32
C GLU A 187 -14.00 -14.60 26.26
N ALA A 188 -15.13 -14.09 25.76
CA ALA A 188 -15.94 -14.75 24.74
C ALA A 188 -15.51 -14.46 23.29
N GLN A 189 -14.55 -13.56 23.05
CA GLN A 189 -14.11 -13.20 21.70
C GLN A 189 -13.00 -14.12 21.19
N ASP A 190 -12.88 -14.21 19.86
CA ASP A 190 -11.78 -14.88 19.16
C ASP A 190 -10.64 -13.90 18.90
N GLU A 191 -9.47 -14.14 19.51
CA GLU A 191 -8.30 -13.27 19.38
C GLU A 191 -7.73 -13.15 17.95
N GLU A 192 -8.05 -14.08 17.04
CA GLU A 192 -7.64 -13.99 15.63
C GLU A 192 -8.65 -13.21 14.77
N LYS A 193 -9.86 -12.97 15.29
CA LYS A 193 -10.99 -12.40 14.55
C LYS A 193 -11.79 -11.44 15.41
N LEU A 194 -11.11 -10.42 15.93
CA LEU A 194 -11.77 -9.39 16.71
C LEU A 194 -12.62 -8.51 15.80
N ASP A 195 -13.86 -8.31 16.21
CA ASP A 195 -14.78 -7.40 15.56
C ASP A 195 -14.51 -5.94 15.99
N ARG A 196 -15.17 -4.99 15.31
CA ARG A 196 -15.02 -3.57 15.62
C ARG A 196 -15.47 -3.21 17.05
N LYS A 197 -16.43 -3.94 17.64
CA LYS A 197 -16.93 -3.65 19.00
C LYS A 197 -15.87 -3.98 20.04
N ALA A 198 -15.18 -5.11 19.88
CA ALA A 198 -14.04 -5.50 20.71
C ALA A 198 -12.90 -4.48 20.61
N VAL A 199 -12.56 -4.02 19.39
CA VAL A 199 -11.53 -2.98 19.20
C VAL A 199 -11.88 -1.69 19.95
N ILE A 200 -13.12 -1.21 19.87
CA ILE A 200 -13.54 0.01 20.57
C ILE A 200 -13.52 -0.19 22.11
N VAL A 201 -13.84 -1.39 22.61
CA VAL A 201 -13.73 -1.72 24.04
C VAL A 201 -12.27 -1.68 24.50
N LEU A 202 -11.35 -2.24 23.71
CA LEU A 202 -9.91 -2.19 24.00
C LEU A 202 -9.38 -0.75 23.94
N ASP A 203 -9.86 0.07 23.00
CA ASP A 203 -9.53 1.49 22.92
C ASP A 203 -10.04 2.27 24.16
N ALA A 204 -11.26 1.94 24.62
CA ALA A 204 -11.83 2.50 25.84
C ALA A 204 -11.05 2.09 27.10
N PHE A 205 -10.52 0.87 27.10
CA PHE A 205 -9.64 0.37 28.17
C PHE A 205 -8.32 1.13 28.19
N ALA A 206 -7.62 1.18 27.05
CA ALA A 206 -6.34 1.86 26.90
C ALA A 206 -6.42 3.37 27.23
N SER A 207 -7.53 4.01 26.90
CA SER A 207 -7.82 5.42 27.24
C SER A 207 -8.27 5.66 28.69
N GLY A 208 -8.42 4.61 29.49
CA GLY A 208 -8.85 4.70 30.89
C GLY A 208 -10.31 5.12 31.08
N ILE A 209 -11.11 5.17 30.01
CA ILE A 209 -12.53 5.57 30.07
C ILE A 209 -13.37 4.55 30.86
N LEU A 210 -12.93 3.29 30.91
CA LEU A 210 -13.60 2.21 31.64
C LEU A 210 -13.33 2.26 33.15
N GLY A 211 -12.39 3.09 33.59
CA GLY A 211 -11.90 3.15 34.96
C GLY A 211 -10.59 2.39 35.15
N ASN A 212 -10.12 2.35 36.40
CA ASN A 212 -8.83 1.76 36.76
C ASN A 212 -8.95 0.26 37.04
N ASP A 213 -8.25 -0.57 36.28
CA ASP A 213 -8.25 -2.03 36.42
C ASP A 213 -7.34 -2.54 37.54
N THR A 214 -7.70 -2.18 38.78
CA THR A 214 -6.89 -2.50 39.96
C THR A 214 -6.70 -4.00 40.22
N GLU A 215 -7.61 -4.83 39.70
CA GLU A 215 -7.61 -6.30 39.85
C GLU A 215 -7.13 -7.03 38.58
N ASN A 216 -6.73 -6.27 37.54
CA ASN A 216 -6.27 -6.76 36.24
C ASN A 216 -7.29 -7.67 35.55
N PHE A 217 -8.60 -7.40 35.63
CA PHE A 217 -9.62 -8.21 34.97
C PHE A 217 -9.45 -8.22 33.45
N VAL A 218 -9.36 -7.04 32.84
CA VAL A 218 -9.24 -6.89 31.39
C VAL A 218 -7.82 -7.21 30.96
N TYR A 219 -6.83 -6.77 31.75
CA TYR A 219 -5.43 -7.01 31.44
C TYR A 219 -5.07 -8.51 31.41
N LYS A 220 -5.57 -9.32 32.37
CA LYS A 220 -5.37 -10.77 32.34
C LYS A 220 -5.94 -11.42 31.09
N GLN A 221 -7.04 -10.89 30.55
CA GLN A 221 -7.62 -11.42 29.32
C GLN A 221 -6.73 -11.11 28.12
N ILE A 222 -6.18 -9.90 28.06
CA ILE A 222 -5.21 -9.49 27.04
C ILE A 222 -3.94 -10.35 27.12
N GLU A 223 -3.38 -10.56 28.31
CA GLU A 223 -2.23 -11.46 28.51
C GLU A 223 -2.53 -12.90 28.11
N GLY A 224 -3.74 -13.37 28.39
CA GLY A 224 -4.23 -14.69 27.97
C GLY A 224 -4.23 -14.83 26.45
N TRP A 225 -4.75 -13.84 25.73
CA TRP A 225 -4.71 -13.81 24.26
C TRP A 225 -3.29 -13.79 23.71
N MET A 226 -2.42 -12.94 24.24
CA MET A 226 -1.02 -12.90 23.82
C MET A 226 -0.35 -14.26 24.02
N SER A 227 -0.52 -14.87 25.19
CA SER A 227 0.05 -16.19 25.50
C SER A 227 -0.48 -17.29 24.59
N ASN A 228 -1.79 -17.27 24.27
CA ASN A 228 -2.42 -18.23 23.37
C ASN A 228 -1.91 -18.09 21.93
N LEU A 229 -1.74 -16.86 21.46
CA LEU A 229 -1.20 -16.57 20.13
C LEU A 229 0.27 -16.97 20.04
N GLU A 230 1.09 -16.59 21.03
CA GLU A 230 2.51 -16.95 21.12
C GLU A 230 2.75 -18.46 21.17
N ALA A 231 1.84 -19.24 21.76
CA ALA A 231 1.93 -20.69 21.80
C ALA A 231 1.71 -21.37 20.43
N LYS A 232 1.23 -20.64 19.41
CA LYS A 232 0.97 -21.20 18.08
C LYS A 232 2.27 -21.37 17.29
N PRO A 233 2.45 -22.50 16.58
CA PRO A 233 3.65 -22.71 15.76
C PRO A 233 3.82 -21.62 14.70
N GLY A 234 5.05 -21.11 14.54
CA GLY A 234 5.36 -20.08 13.53
C GLY A 234 4.77 -18.71 13.82
N PHE A 235 4.18 -18.49 15.01
CA PHE A 235 3.60 -17.20 15.37
C PHE A 235 4.68 -16.17 15.69
N THR A 236 5.65 -16.53 16.54
CA THR A 236 6.73 -15.63 16.95
C THR A 236 7.57 -15.14 15.77
N GLU A 237 7.88 -16.02 14.81
CA GLU A 237 8.61 -15.65 13.59
C GLU A 237 7.83 -14.64 12.74
N ARG A 238 6.52 -14.89 12.55
CA ARG A 238 5.64 -13.95 11.83
C ARG A 238 5.51 -12.61 12.54
N GLN A 239 5.42 -12.61 13.87
CA GLN A 239 5.39 -11.36 14.64
C GLN A 239 6.70 -10.59 14.53
N LEU A 240 7.84 -11.28 14.60
CA LEU A 240 9.14 -10.65 14.41
C LEU A 240 9.24 -10.01 13.03
N GLU A 241 8.83 -10.73 11.98
CA GLU A 241 8.77 -10.23 10.60
C GLU A 241 7.85 -9.01 10.47
N ASN A 242 6.61 -9.09 10.98
CA ASN A 242 5.66 -7.97 10.97
C ASN A 242 6.22 -6.72 11.66
N TRP A 243 6.87 -6.89 12.82
CA TRP A 243 7.49 -5.77 13.53
C TRP A 243 8.72 -5.24 12.79
N SER A 244 9.53 -6.11 12.19
CA SER A 244 10.66 -5.69 11.35
C SER A 244 10.19 -4.86 10.16
N ASP A 245 9.15 -5.29 9.46
CA ASP A 245 8.56 -4.56 8.33
C ASP A 245 7.97 -3.22 8.79
N ALA A 246 7.22 -3.22 9.89
CA ALA A 246 6.64 -2.00 10.43
C ALA A 246 7.72 -0.99 10.85
N ILE A 247 8.82 -1.45 11.46
CA ILE A 247 9.96 -0.57 11.82
C ILE A 247 10.66 -0.07 10.56
N ASN A 248 10.98 -0.95 9.60
CA ASN A 248 11.63 -0.56 8.35
C ASN A 248 10.78 0.40 7.50
N SER A 249 9.46 0.41 7.66
CA SER A 249 8.58 1.41 7.01
C SER A 249 8.89 2.86 7.40
N LYS A 250 9.63 3.10 8.49
CA LYS A 250 10.07 4.42 8.94
C LYS A 250 11.44 4.83 8.35
N ARG A 251 12.07 3.96 7.57
CA ARG A 251 13.31 4.29 6.86
C ARG A 251 13.02 5.28 5.73
N PHE A 252 13.93 6.19 5.51
CA PHE A 252 13.87 7.17 4.43
C PHE A 252 15.16 7.10 3.60
N PRO A 253 15.09 7.41 2.30
CA PRO A 253 16.27 7.40 1.45
C PRO A 253 17.24 8.52 1.84
N LEU A 254 18.53 8.32 1.59
CA LEU A 254 19.51 9.39 1.76
C LEU A 254 19.20 10.59 0.85
N SER A 255 19.71 11.76 1.24
CA SER A 255 19.58 12.95 0.40
C SER A 255 20.44 12.80 -0.86
N GLU A 256 19.87 13.10 -2.03
CA GLU A 256 20.60 13.06 -3.30
C GLU A 256 21.91 13.87 -3.23
N GLY A 257 23.01 13.26 -3.67
CA GLY A 257 24.32 13.91 -3.74
C GLY A 257 24.98 14.17 -2.38
N GLN A 258 24.64 13.44 -1.33
CA GLN A 258 25.38 13.50 -0.05
C GLN A 258 26.81 12.95 -0.19
N TYR A 259 27.01 11.92 -1.02
CA TYR A 259 28.28 11.25 -1.28
C TYR A 259 28.53 11.08 -2.80
N PRO A 260 28.67 12.19 -3.54
CA PRO A 260 28.71 12.17 -5.01
C PRO A 260 29.88 11.37 -5.59
N TYR A 261 31.03 11.30 -4.89
CA TYR A 261 32.18 10.56 -5.41
C TYR A 261 32.02 9.05 -5.18
N LEU A 262 31.52 8.62 -4.02
CA LEU A 262 31.22 7.22 -3.77
C LEU A 262 30.11 6.70 -4.68
N GLU A 263 29.05 7.48 -4.88
CA GLU A 263 27.94 7.14 -5.78
C GLU A 263 28.44 6.90 -7.22
N GLN A 264 29.40 7.69 -7.68
CA GLN A 264 29.92 7.59 -9.04
C GLN A 264 31.06 6.57 -9.20
N TYR A 265 31.89 6.39 -8.18
CA TYR A 265 33.20 5.72 -8.29
C TYR A 265 33.38 4.54 -7.33
N SER A 266 32.31 4.04 -6.70
CA SER A 266 32.40 2.86 -5.82
C SER A 266 31.30 1.84 -6.12
N ASN A 267 31.69 0.61 -6.47
CA ASN A 267 30.71 -0.48 -6.62
C ASN A 267 30.07 -0.91 -5.29
N THR A 268 30.69 -0.55 -4.16
CA THR A 268 30.14 -0.85 -2.82
C THR A 268 29.08 0.17 -2.37
N TRP A 269 28.83 1.22 -3.15
CA TRP A 269 27.93 2.32 -2.78
C TRP A 269 26.52 1.86 -2.41
N ASP A 270 25.86 1.02 -3.23
CA ASP A 270 24.49 0.56 -2.95
C ASP A 270 24.37 -0.12 -1.56
N THR A 271 25.42 -0.83 -1.13
CA THR A 271 25.47 -1.44 0.20
C THR A 271 25.73 -0.40 1.29
N MET A 272 26.57 0.60 1.01
CA MET A 272 26.86 1.71 1.92
C MET A 272 25.63 2.58 2.16
N GLU A 273 24.91 2.93 1.10
CA GLU A 273 23.65 3.65 1.13
C GLU A 273 22.64 2.90 2.00
N ASP A 274 22.42 1.60 1.72
CA ASP A 274 21.55 0.74 2.54
C ASP A 274 21.97 0.80 4.02
N VAL A 275 23.23 0.55 4.37
CA VAL A 275 23.61 0.52 5.79
C VAL A 275 23.50 1.88 6.48
N LEU A 276 23.72 2.98 5.76
CA LEU A 276 23.61 4.32 6.32
C LEU A 276 22.14 4.71 6.55
N GLU A 277 21.25 4.47 5.59
CA GLU A 277 19.79 4.62 5.79
C GLU A 277 19.30 3.77 6.97
N GLY A 278 19.84 2.55 7.11
CA GLY A 278 19.56 1.66 8.23
C GLY A 278 20.06 2.20 9.58
N ALA A 279 21.16 2.96 9.59
CA ALA A 279 21.64 3.63 10.80
C ALA A 279 20.79 4.85 11.16
N TYR A 280 20.33 5.62 10.16
CA TYR A 280 19.42 6.74 10.34
C TYR A 280 18.08 6.36 10.98
N LEU A 281 17.57 5.17 10.64
CA LEU A 281 16.36 4.59 11.22
C LEU A 281 16.38 4.58 12.76
N ASN A 282 17.55 4.44 13.39
CA ASN A 282 17.67 4.42 14.85
C ASN A 282 17.08 5.69 15.49
N ASN A 283 17.47 6.87 15.01
CA ASN A 283 17.00 8.12 15.58
C ASN A 283 15.57 8.47 15.14
N GLU A 284 15.18 8.11 13.92
CA GLU A 284 13.78 8.27 13.48
C GLU A 284 12.82 7.45 14.34
N LEU A 285 13.18 6.20 14.63
CA LEU A 285 12.37 5.35 15.48
C LEU A 285 12.28 5.90 16.90
N TYR A 286 13.39 6.44 17.43
CA TYR A 286 13.41 7.12 18.73
C TYR A 286 12.49 8.34 18.76
N GLU A 287 12.63 9.26 17.80
CA GLU A 287 11.81 10.48 17.76
C GLU A 287 10.33 10.16 17.48
N TYR A 288 10.04 9.14 16.66
CA TYR A 288 8.69 8.64 16.44
C TYR A 288 8.03 8.22 17.75
N PHE A 289 8.62 7.27 18.49
CA PHE A 289 7.99 6.78 19.72
C PHE A 289 8.00 7.85 20.82
N LYS A 290 9.06 8.63 20.97
CA LYS A 290 9.06 9.77 21.88
C LYS A 290 7.90 10.74 21.58
N GLY A 291 7.69 11.06 20.30
CA GLY A 291 6.57 11.86 19.83
C GLY A 291 5.22 11.26 20.22
N VAL A 292 5.04 9.94 20.06
CA VAL A 292 3.83 9.23 20.50
C VAL A 292 3.58 9.45 22.00
N PHE A 293 4.57 9.25 22.85
CA PHE A 293 4.40 9.36 24.31
C PHE A 293 4.20 10.80 24.78
N ASP A 294 4.72 11.79 24.04
CA ASP A 294 4.55 13.23 24.32
C ASP A 294 3.17 13.78 23.88
N GLN A 295 2.43 13.08 23.02
CA GLN A 295 1.11 13.53 22.57
C GLN A 295 0.07 13.55 23.70
N LYS A 296 -0.83 14.55 23.65
CA LYS A 296 -1.94 14.69 24.60
C LYS A 296 -3.13 13.82 24.19
N GLU A 297 -3.72 13.16 25.19
CA GLU A 297 -4.87 12.27 24.99
C GLU A 297 -6.19 13.08 24.85
N GLU A 298 -7.02 12.77 23.85
CA GLU A 298 -8.38 13.32 23.70
C GLU A 298 -9.44 12.21 23.85
N THR A 299 -10.23 12.22 24.93
CA THR A 299 -11.16 11.13 25.27
C THR A 299 -12.62 11.40 24.88
N LYS A 300 -12.95 12.58 24.35
CA LYS A 300 -14.34 12.99 24.10
C LYS A 300 -15.02 12.16 23.00
N LYS A 301 -14.34 11.91 21.88
CA LYS A 301 -14.89 11.15 20.73
C LYS A 301 -15.20 9.71 21.11
N LEU A 302 -14.34 9.09 21.91
CA LEU A 302 -14.47 7.69 22.29
C LEU A 302 -15.65 7.42 23.24
N LYS A 303 -15.97 8.37 24.14
CA LYS A 303 -17.20 8.28 24.96
C LYS A 303 -18.45 8.20 24.08
N VAL A 304 -18.50 9.00 23.00
CA VAL A 304 -19.62 8.99 22.04
C VAL A 304 -19.69 7.66 21.28
N GLU A 305 -18.55 7.09 20.88
CA GLU A 305 -18.54 5.77 20.20
C GLU A 305 -19.02 4.64 21.12
N LEU A 306 -18.65 4.65 22.41
CA LEU A 306 -19.16 3.67 23.39
C LEU A 306 -20.68 3.79 23.59
N ASP A 307 -21.21 5.02 23.65
CA ASP A 307 -22.65 5.24 23.74
C ASP A 307 -23.38 4.78 22.47
N LYS A 308 -22.77 5.00 21.29
CA LYS A 308 -23.29 4.43 20.04
C LYS A 308 -23.29 2.91 20.04
N ILE A 309 -22.27 2.24 20.60
CA ILE A 309 -22.28 0.76 20.70
C ILE A 309 -23.44 0.31 21.58
N LEU A 310 -23.67 0.97 22.72
CA LEU A 310 -24.78 0.62 23.60
C LEU A 310 -26.13 0.83 22.89
N ASP A 311 -26.30 1.96 22.21
CA ASP A 311 -27.51 2.26 21.43
C ASP A 311 -27.70 1.22 20.31
N SER A 312 -26.63 0.89 19.57
CA SER A 312 -26.61 -0.14 18.53
C SER A 312 -27.03 -1.49 19.09
N LEU A 313 -26.43 -1.91 20.21
CA LEU A 313 -26.67 -3.19 20.84
C LEU A 313 -28.15 -3.39 21.25
N VAL A 314 -28.84 -2.32 21.63
CA VAL A 314 -30.25 -2.37 22.01
C VAL A 314 -31.22 -2.00 20.89
N THR A 315 -30.74 -1.62 19.70
CA THR A 315 -31.59 -1.20 18.57
C THR A 315 -31.42 -2.05 17.31
N GLU A 316 -30.26 -2.68 17.11
CA GLU A 316 -29.97 -3.53 15.96
C GLU A 316 -30.79 -4.82 15.97
N PHE A 317 -30.94 -5.38 14.78
CA PHE A 317 -31.59 -6.67 14.55
C PHE A 317 -30.66 -7.81 14.98
N ASP A 318 -31.23 -8.84 15.60
CA ASP A 318 -30.49 -10.00 16.05
C ASP A 318 -30.34 -11.05 14.95
N GLU A 319 -29.47 -12.04 15.13
CA GLU A 319 -29.10 -13.03 14.10
C GLU A 319 -30.29 -13.75 13.46
N GLU A 320 -31.34 -13.99 14.25
CA GLU A 320 -32.59 -14.61 13.80
C GLU A 320 -33.38 -13.73 12.80
N GLU A 321 -33.24 -12.40 12.91
CA GLU A 321 -33.89 -11.40 12.05
C GLU A 321 -33.07 -11.10 10.78
N LEU A 322 -31.74 -11.28 10.83
CA LEU A 322 -30.82 -10.91 9.75
C LEU A 322 -31.11 -11.56 8.39
N PRO A 323 -31.54 -12.84 8.28
CA PRO A 323 -31.90 -13.43 6.98
C PRO A 323 -33.04 -12.69 6.30
N LEU A 324 -34.15 -12.46 7.01
CA LEU A 324 -35.30 -11.74 6.48
C LEU A 324 -34.97 -10.26 6.18
N LYS A 325 -34.09 -9.64 6.97
CA LYS A 325 -33.61 -8.28 6.71
C LYS A 325 -32.74 -8.18 5.46
N ARG A 326 -31.89 -9.18 5.21
CA ARG A 326 -31.11 -9.26 3.96
C ARG A 326 -32.01 -9.48 2.75
N GLU A 327 -33.05 -10.31 2.88
CA GLU A 327 -34.08 -10.45 1.83
C GLU A 327 -34.84 -9.13 1.61
N GLU A 328 -35.25 -8.44 2.67
CA GLU A 328 -35.91 -7.13 2.60
C GLU A 328 -35.04 -6.12 1.84
N GLN A 329 -33.78 -5.97 2.25
CA GLN A 329 -32.82 -5.05 1.63
C GLN A 329 -32.57 -5.38 0.16
N PHE A 330 -32.44 -6.66 -0.18
CA PHE A 330 -32.31 -7.09 -1.56
C PHE A 330 -33.52 -6.65 -2.39
N GLU A 331 -34.74 -6.92 -1.93
CA GLU A 331 -35.96 -6.53 -2.64
C GLU A 331 -36.11 -5.00 -2.74
N GLU A 332 -35.70 -4.25 -1.72
CA GLU A 332 -35.64 -2.77 -1.79
C GLU A 332 -34.68 -2.29 -2.89
N LEU A 333 -33.50 -2.91 -2.99
CA LEU A 333 -32.53 -2.59 -4.04
C LEU A 333 -33.04 -2.97 -5.43
N VAL A 334 -33.76 -4.10 -5.56
CA VAL A 334 -34.41 -4.48 -6.83
C VAL A 334 -35.46 -3.42 -7.21
N VAL A 335 -36.26 -2.93 -6.26
CA VAL A 335 -37.22 -1.82 -6.52
C VAL A 335 -36.48 -0.55 -6.92
N LYS A 336 -35.41 -0.19 -6.22
CA LYS A 336 -34.55 0.99 -6.47
C LYS A 336 -33.93 0.95 -7.87
N TYR A 337 -33.44 -0.21 -8.30
CA TYR A 337 -32.84 -0.43 -9.61
C TYR A 337 -33.84 -0.88 -10.69
N ASN A 338 -35.12 -0.56 -10.51
CA ASN A 338 -36.19 -0.79 -11.49
C ASN A 338 -36.33 -2.25 -11.95
N GLY A 339 -36.14 -3.21 -11.06
CA GLY A 339 -36.25 -4.65 -11.34
C GLY A 339 -34.92 -5.32 -11.71
N SER A 340 -33.81 -4.58 -11.74
CA SER A 340 -32.49 -5.14 -12.05
C SER A 340 -31.87 -5.83 -10.83
N GLU A 341 -31.93 -7.16 -10.78
CA GLU A 341 -31.30 -7.95 -9.72
C GLU A 341 -29.78 -7.88 -9.74
N SER A 342 -29.15 -7.88 -10.91
CA SER A 342 -27.69 -7.81 -11.03
C SER A 342 -27.13 -6.57 -10.34
N ARG A 343 -27.78 -5.41 -10.51
CA ARG A 343 -27.39 -4.17 -9.82
C ARG A 343 -27.64 -4.24 -8.32
N ALA A 344 -28.73 -4.87 -7.90
CA ALA A 344 -29.04 -5.09 -6.49
C ALA A 344 -27.99 -6.00 -5.83
N GLN A 345 -27.63 -7.12 -6.46
CA GLN A 345 -26.60 -8.03 -5.97
C GLN A 345 -25.21 -7.38 -5.93
N ALA A 346 -24.87 -6.59 -6.96
CA ALA A 346 -23.60 -5.85 -6.97
C ALA A 346 -23.52 -4.85 -5.80
N GLN A 347 -24.61 -4.14 -5.51
CA GLN A 347 -24.67 -3.24 -4.34
C GLN A 347 -24.59 -4.01 -3.02
N MET A 348 -25.32 -5.12 -2.88
CA MET A 348 -25.27 -5.99 -1.69
C MET A 348 -23.86 -6.52 -1.43
N ALA A 349 -23.13 -6.88 -2.49
CA ALA A 349 -21.76 -7.37 -2.39
C ALA A 349 -20.79 -6.29 -1.86
N LEU A 350 -20.92 -5.06 -2.37
CA LEU A 350 -20.12 -3.92 -1.91
C LEU A 350 -20.37 -3.60 -0.43
N GLU A 351 -21.62 -3.65 0.01
CA GLU A 351 -21.97 -3.39 1.41
C GLU A 351 -21.44 -4.48 2.33
N ARG A 352 -21.53 -5.76 1.94
CA ARG A 352 -21.02 -6.89 2.75
C ARG A 352 -19.52 -6.80 3.00
N THR A 353 -18.73 -6.40 2.01
CA THR A 353 -17.27 -6.26 2.16
C THR A 353 -16.85 -5.13 3.11
N ALA A 354 -17.74 -4.16 3.39
CA ALA A 354 -17.44 -3.05 4.30
C ALA A 354 -17.74 -3.36 5.79
N TYR A 355 -18.49 -4.42 6.08
CA TYR A 355 -18.92 -4.78 7.44
C TYR A 355 -18.14 -5.95 8.07
N ASP A 356 -17.48 -6.79 7.27
CA ASP A 356 -16.73 -7.98 7.74
C ASP A 356 -15.23 -7.68 8.01
N ASP A 357 -14.87 -6.49 8.48
CA ASP A 357 -13.48 -6.18 8.88
C ASP A 357 -13.17 -6.84 10.25
N HIS A 358 -12.68 -8.06 10.21
CA HIS A 358 -12.15 -8.78 11.37
C HIS A 358 -10.64 -8.62 11.40
N ARG A 359 -10.08 -8.41 12.59
CA ARG A 359 -8.65 -8.18 12.74
C ARG A 359 -8.06 -9.11 13.79
N ASP A 360 -6.88 -9.61 13.49
CA ASP A 360 -6.04 -10.34 14.44
C ASP A 360 -5.56 -9.39 15.54
N PHE A 361 -5.65 -9.81 16.81
CA PHE A 361 -5.31 -8.97 17.95
C PHE A 361 -3.88 -8.43 17.92
N MET A 362 -2.92 -9.21 17.44
CA MET A 362 -1.53 -8.79 17.42
C MET A 362 -1.24 -7.85 16.25
N GLN A 363 -1.91 -8.07 15.11
CA GLN A 363 -1.92 -7.08 14.03
C GLN A 363 -2.52 -5.74 14.49
N LEU A 364 -3.60 -5.78 15.28
CA LEU A 364 -4.19 -4.56 15.86
C LEU A 364 -3.18 -3.80 16.72
N LEU A 365 -2.35 -4.49 17.50
CA LEU A 365 -1.32 -3.82 18.32
C LEU A 365 -0.25 -3.17 17.44
N THR A 366 0.24 -3.88 16.41
CA THR A 366 1.23 -3.32 15.46
C THR A 366 0.66 -2.12 14.71
N ASP A 367 -0.56 -2.23 14.18
CA ASP A 367 -1.24 -1.15 13.45
C ASP A 367 -1.50 0.05 14.38
N ALA A 368 -1.96 -0.19 15.60
CA ALA A 368 -2.20 0.88 16.57
C ALA A 368 -0.91 1.60 16.94
N ALA A 369 0.20 0.88 17.11
CA ALA A 369 1.49 1.45 17.47
C ALA A 369 2.17 2.20 16.31
N MET A 370 2.16 1.63 15.10
CA MET A 370 2.98 2.09 13.97
C MET A 370 2.20 2.89 12.91
N ASN A 371 0.89 2.63 12.78
CA ASN A 371 -0.02 3.21 11.79
C ASN A 371 -1.36 3.66 12.43
N PRO A 372 -1.33 4.56 13.43
CA PRO A 372 -2.52 4.94 14.21
C PRO A 372 -3.62 5.61 13.36
N GLU A 373 -3.26 6.32 12.29
CA GLU A 373 -4.22 6.99 11.41
C GLU A 373 -5.04 5.99 10.58
N GLU A 374 -4.40 4.97 10.04
CA GLU A 374 -5.04 3.92 9.23
C GLU A 374 -5.93 3.03 10.09
N SER A 375 -5.48 2.70 11.30
CA SER A 375 -6.24 1.94 12.28
C SER A 375 -7.30 2.77 13.02
N LYS A 376 -7.30 4.10 12.85
CA LYS A 376 -8.15 5.06 13.59
C LYS A 376 -8.00 4.92 15.10
N SER A 377 -6.81 4.53 15.55
CA SER A 377 -6.50 4.31 16.96
C SER A 377 -6.39 5.64 17.70
N SER A 378 -6.85 5.69 18.96
CA SER A 378 -6.61 6.85 19.80
C SER A 378 -5.14 6.92 20.24
N VAL A 379 -4.69 8.11 20.65
CA VAL A 379 -3.35 8.32 21.23
C VAL A 379 -3.10 7.39 22.43
N ALA A 380 -4.13 7.14 23.24
CA ALA A 380 -4.00 6.26 24.39
C ALA A 380 -3.80 4.80 23.98
N THR A 381 -4.52 4.34 22.95
CA THR A 381 -4.35 3.01 22.37
C THR A 381 -3.01 2.83 21.70
N GLN A 382 -2.52 3.85 21.00
CA GLN A 382 -1.18 3.82 20.44
C GLN A 382 -0.12 3.66 21.53
N LYS A 383 -0.19 4.42 22.63
CA LYS A 383 0.72 4.28 23.77
C LYS A 383 0.61 2.91 24.43
N PHE A 384 -0.62 2.43 24.65
CA PHE A 384 -0.87 1.14 25.26
C PHE A 384 -0.35 -0.01 24.40
N ALA A 385 -0.63 -0.01 23.10
CA ALA A 385 -0.13 -1.00 22.16
C ALA A 385 1.40 -1.00 22.09
N THR A 386 2.02 0.18 22.02
CA THR A 386 3.48 0.33 22.05
C THR A 386 4.08 -0.24 23.34
N ALA A 387 3.46 0.03 24.49
CA ALA A 387 3.93 -0.48 25.77
C ALA A 387 3.77 -2.00 25.87
N LEU A 388 2.62 -2.54 25.43
CA LEU A 388 2.33 -3.98 25.45
C LEU A 388 3.25 -4.75 24.50
N SER A 389 3.57 -4.19 23.34
CA SER A 389 4.46 -4.79 22.34
C SER A 389 5.94 -4.45 22.54
N ARG A 390 6.32 -3.81 23.66
CA ARG A 390 7.70 -3.40 23.96
C ARG A 390 8.73 -4.48 23.64
N ASN A 391 8.54 -5.70 24.14
CA ASN A 391 9.53 -6.77 23.97
C ASN A 391 9.67 -7.18 22.50
N ASN A 392 8.56 -7.21 21.75
CA ASN A 392 8.56 -7.53 20.32
C ASN A 392 9.24 -6.43 19.50
N ILE A 393 8.97 -5.16 19.82
CA ILE A 393 9.61 -4.00 19.19
C ILE A 393 11.13 -4.04 19.44
N VAL A 394 11.55 -4.23 20.70
CA VAL A 394 12.98 -4.29 21.07
C VAL A 394 13.68 -5.47 20.40
N MET A 395 13.01 -6.63 20.32
CA MET A 395 13.58 -7.81 19.65
C MET A 395 13.75 -7.57 18.14
N ALA A 396 12.73 -7.06 17.46
CA ALA A 396 12.78 -6.72 16.04
C ALA A 396 13.83 -5.64 15.75
N PHE A 397 13.90 -4.60 16.58
CA PHE A 397 14.88 -3.53 16.44
C PHE A 397 16.33 -4.03 16.63
N ASN A 398 16.58 -4.89 17.62
CA ASN A 398 17.89 -5.50 17.80
C ASN A 398 18.30 -6.38 16.61
N ASP A 399 17.35 -7.13 16.03
CA ASP A 399 17.61 -7.94 14.83
C ASP A 399 17.93 -7.06 13.61
N ILE A 400 17.16 -5.99 13.38
CA ILE A 400 17.42 -5.03 12.31
C ILE A 400 18.79 -4.37 12.46
N THR A 401 19.12 -3.87 13.66
CA THR A 401 20.41 -3.21 13.90
C THR A 401 21.59 -4.18 13.79
N ALA A 402 21.45 -5.42 14.27
CA ALA A 402 22.46 -6.46 14.09
C ALA A 402 22.68 -6.80 12.60
N LYS A 403 21.58 -7.00 11.84
CA LYS A 403 21.64 -7.23 10.40
C LYS A 403 22.30 -6.07 9.66
N ASN A 404 21.99 -4.83 10.06
CA ASN A 404 22.58 -3.62 9.48
C ASN A 404 24.10 -3.57 9.72
N ARG A 405 24.55 -3.83 10.96
CA ARG A 405 25.97 -3.87 11.33
C ARG A 405 26.76 -4.94 10.59
N ILE A 406 26.16 -6.11 10.33
CA ILE A 406 26.80 -7.21 9.58
C ILE A 406 26.99 -6.83 8.10
N LYS A 407 26.08 -6.04 7.53
CA LYS A 407 26.16 -5.60 6.13
C LYS A 407 27.22 -4.53 5.88
N VAL A 408 27.74 -3.88 6.93
CA VAL A 408 28.74 -2.81 6.78
C VAL A 408 29.97 -3.38 6.08
N PRO A 409 30.35 -2.87 4.89
CA PRO A 409 31.47 -3.41 4.15
C PRO A 409 32.77 -3.19 4.93
N TYR A 410 33.61 -4.22 5.03
CA TYR A 410 34.92 -4.11 5.68
C TYR A 410 35.90 -3.30 4.81
N ASP A 411 35.96 -3.63 3.53
CA ASP A 411 36.69 -2.87 2.51
C ASP A 411 35.68 -2.12 1.62
N ILE A 412 35.96 -0.85 1.31
CA ILE A 412 35.17 -0.03 0.38
C ILE A 412 35.97 0.12 -0.91
N GLU A 413 35.33 -0.14 -2.05
CA GLU A 413 35.98 -0.13 -3.36
C GLU A 413 36.17 1.30 -3.90
N ILE A 414 37.30 1.52 -4.56
CA ILE A 414 37.66 2.74 -5.28
C ILE A 414 37.83 2.36 -6.75
N ASN A 415 36.95 2.85 -7.62
CA ASN A 415 36.89 2.51 -9.03
C ASN A 415 37.00 3.78 -9.88
N VAL A 416 38.21 4.10 -10.35
CA VAL A 416 38.49 5.31 -11.16
C VAL A 416 39.15 4.91 -12.48
N ASP A 417 38.45 5.11 -13.59
CA ASP A 417 38.86 4.65 -14.93
C ASP A 417 39.20 3.14 -14.97
N THR A 418 40.49 2.82 -15.04
CA THR A 418 41.07 1.46 -15.07
C THR A 418 41.60 1.04 -13.70
N PHE A 419 41.68 1.96 -12.74
CA PHE A 419 42.16 1.72 -11.39
C PHE A 419 41.02 1.16 -10.53
N ASN A 420 41.27 0.00 -9.93
CA ASN A 420 40.38 -0.65 -8.99
C ASN A 420 41.19 -1.00 -7.75
N ASP A 421 40.87 -0.38 -6.63
CA ASP A 421 41.52 -0.59 -5.35
C ASP A 421 40.47 -0.56 -4.24
N LYS A 422 40.89 -0.66 -2.99
CA LYS A 422 40.01 -0.64 -1.84
C LYS A 422 40.71 -0.12 -0.60
N THR A 423 39.94 0.45 0.31
CA THR A 423 40.42 0.86 1.63
C THR A 423 39.39 0.52 2.71
N GLN A 424 39.86 0.32 3.93
CA GLN A 424 38.99 0.06 5.08
C GLN A 424 38.43 1.37 5.66
N ASN A 425 39.29 2.36 5.79
CA ASN A 425 39.03 3.59 6.54
C ASN A 425 39.77 4.83 5.99
N GLY A 426 40.52 4.70 4.89
CA GLY A 426 41.28 5.80 4.29
C GLY A 426 42.67 6.07 4.88
N GLU A 427 43.12 5.32 5.90
CA GLU A 427 44.44 5.54 6.52
C GLU A 427 45.62 5.26 5.57
N ASP A 428 45.39 4.49 4.51
CA ASP A 428 46.35 4.10 3.48
C ASP A 428 46.32 5.00 2.23
N GLU A 429 45.79 6.24 2.34
CA GLU A 429 45.69 7.21 1.23
C GLU A 429 46.98 7.31 0.40
N GLU A 430 48.12 7.57 1.04
CA GLU A 430 49.40 7.73 0.35
C GLU A 430 49.82 6.46 -0.40
N GLU A 431 49.52 5.28 0.16
CA GLU A 431 49.82 4.01 -0.50
C GLU A 431 48.93 3.79 -1.74
N ILE A 432 47.64 4.12 -1.65
CA ILE A 432 46.69 4.05 -2.77
C ILE A 432 47.10 5.02 -3.89
N LEU A 433 47.46 6.26 -3.53
CA LEU A 433 47.90 7.27 -4.51
C LEU A 433 49.19 6.85 -5.22
N ASN A 434 50.12 6.21 -4.51
CA ASN A 434 51.34 5.65 -5.11
C ASN A 434 51.01 4.50 -6.07
N ARG A 435 50.11 3.57 -5.71
CA ARG A 435 49.67 2.49 -6.60
C ARG A 435 48.97 3.02 -7.86
N PHE A 436 48.18 4.09 -7.72
CA PHE A 436 47.56 4.77 -8.86
C PHE A 436 48.61 5.40 -9.77
N GLU A 437 49.61 6.10 -9.21
CA GLU A 437 50.70 6.71 -9.97
C GLU A 437 51.53 5.67 -10.75
N GLU A 438 51.84 4.54 -10.11
CA GLU A 438 52.53 3.41 -10.77
C GLU A 438 51.71 2.86 -11.95
N LEU A 439 50.40 2.68 -11.78
CA LEU A 439 49.52 2.21 -12.86
C LEU A 439 49.48 3.20 -14.04
N VAL A 440 49.31 4.49 -13.75
CA VAL A 440 49.24 5.53 -14.77
C VAL A 440 50.57 5.64 -15.54
N GLU A 441 51.71 5.56 -14.86
CA GLU A 441 53.03 5.59 -15.52
C GLU A 441 53.30 4.32 -16.35
N GLN A 442 52.81 3.15 -15.89
CA GLN A 442 52.85 1.92 -16.68
C GLN A 442 52.02 2.07 -17.97
N GLU A 443 50.77 2.48 -17.86
CA GLU A 443 49.88 2.69 -19.02
C GLU A 443 50.45 3.71 -20.02
N LYS A 444 51.01 4.81 -19.51
CA LYS A 444 51.70 5.82 -20.30
C LYS A 444 52.89 5.23 -21.04
N THR A 445 53.72 4.44 -20.37
CA THR A 445 54.88 3.79 -20.99
C THR A 445 54.45 2.81 -22.09
N GLU A 446 53.38 2.05 -21.86
CA GLU A 446 52.79 1.15 -22.86
C GLU A 446 52.21 1.90 -24.06
N GLU A 447 51.48 3.00 -23.85
CA GLU A 447 50.93 3.82 -24.95
C GLU A 447 52.07 4.49 -25.75
N LEU A 448 53.08 5.05 -25.07
CA LEU A 448 54.25 5.65 -25.70
C LEU A 448 55.06 4.66 -26.55
N SER A 449 55.10 3.38 -26.15
CA SER A 449 55.81 2.33 -26.90
C SER A 449 55.24 2.07 -28.30
N LYS A 450 53.98 2.47 -28.55
CA LYS A 450 53.29 2.34 -29.83
C LYS A 450 53.67 3.44 -30.83
N PHE A 451 54.18 4.58 -30.36
CA PHE A 451 54.61 5.70 -31.22
C PHE A 451 56.05 5.50 -31.72
N LYS A 452 56.22 4.55 -32.63
CA LYS A 452 57.50 4.34 -33.35
C LYS A 452 57.35 4.73 -34.81
N LEU A 453 58.41 5.30 -35.39
CA LEU A 453 58.49 5.51 -36.83
C LEU A 453 58.34 4.16 -37.54
N ASN A 454 57.44 4.06 -38.51
CA ASN A 454 57.32 2.87 -39.34
C ASN A 454 58.66 2.66 -40.10
N ILE A 455 58.98 1.43 -40.47
CA ILE A 455 60.21 1.08 -41.19
C ILE A 455 60.38 1.99 -42.42
N PHE A 456 59.30 2.26 -43.15
CA PHE A 456 59.30 3.17 -44.30
C PHE A 456 59.68 4.61 -43.91
N ASP A 457 59.14 5.15 -42.81
CA ASP A 457 59.43 6.51 -42.35
C ASP A 457 60.89 6.61 -41.87
N GLN A 458 61.41 5.57 -41.19
CA GLN A 458 62.78 5.53 -40.71
C GLN A 458 63.81 5.47 -41.86
N PHE A 459 63.52 4.74 -42.94
CA PHE A 459 64.40 4.62 -44.11
C PHE A 459 64.18 5.70 -45.18
N SER A 460 63.08 6.45 -45.14
CA SER A 460 62.77 7.52 -46.10
C SER A 460 63.82 8.63 -46.18
N ILE A 461 64.54 8.91 -45.07
CA ILE A 461 65.64 9.88 -45.06
C ILE A 461 66.88 9.36 -45.79
N PHE A 462 67.22 8.08 -45.62
CA PHE A 462 68.34 7.45 -46.32
C PHE A 462 68.03 7.27 -47.81
N ALA A 463 66.80 6.87 -48.14
CA ALA A 463 66.32 6.80 -49.50
C ALA A 463 66.31 8.19 -50.17
N GLY A 464 65.83 9.22 -49.46
CA GLY A 464 65.84 10.61 -49.94
C GLY A 464 67.25 11.13 -50.22
N ILE A 465 68.19 10.92 -49.29
CA ILE A 465 69.61 11.32 -49.45
C ILE A 465 70.25 10.57 -50.63
N ALA A 466 70.02 9.25 -50.74
CA ALA A 466 70.56 8.45 -51.84
C ALA A 466 70.03 8.89 -53.22
N ILE A 467 68.74 9.24 -53.30
CA ILE A 467 68.09 9.75 -54.51
C ILE A 467 68.61 11.14 -54.89
N ILE A 468 68.86 12.01 -53.90
CA ILE A 468 69.50 13.32 -54.12
C ILE A 468 70.92 13.15 -54.67
N LEU A 469 71.73 12.29 -54.03
CA LEU A 469 73.11 12.01 -54.47
C LEU A 469 73.15 11.43 -55.89
N TYR A 470 72.25 10.49 -56.20
CA TYR A 470 72.12 9.94 -57.55
C TYR A 470 71.72 11.01 -58.58
N GLY A 471 70.78 11.90 -58.23
CA GLY A 471 70.37 13.03 -59.07
C GLY A 471 71.52 14.01 -59.35
N ILE A 472 72.36 14.29 -58.35
CA ILE A 472 73.55 15.14 -58.49
C ILE A 472 74.56 14.51 -59.45
N VAL A 473 74.91 13.24 -59.26
CA VAL A 473 75.86 12.52 -60.14
C VAL A 473 75.34 12.45 -61.57
N LYS A 474 74.05 12.15 -61.76
CA LYS A 474 73.42 12.07 -63.09
C LYS A 474 73.40 13.43 -63.80
N SER A 475 73.28 14.54 -63.06
CA SER A 475 73.34 15.91 -63.60
C SER A 475 74.67 16.23 -64.31
N PHE A 476 75.77 15.59 -63.90
CA PHE A 476 77.07 15.71 -64.57
C PHE A 476 77.20 14.84 -65.84
N MET A 477 76.40 13.78 -65.98
CA MET A 477 76.47 12.84 -67.10
C MET A 477 75.47 13.13 -68.23
N ASN A 478 74.23 13.53 -67.90
CA ASN A 478 73.19 13.87 -68.89
C ASN A 478 72.11 14.77 -68.27
N LYS A 479 71.88 15.97 -68.83
CA LYS A 479 71.09 17.04 -68.18
C LYS A 479 69.57 16.80 -68.12
N ASN A 480 69.03 15.89 -68.92
CA ASN A 480 67.59 15.69 -68.97
C ASN A 480 67.12 14.78 -67.79
N PHE A 481 66.14 15.26 -67.03
CA PHE A 481 65.46 14.61 -65.89
C PHE A 481 66.19 14.58 -64.52
N ALA A 482 67.40 15.12 -64.37
CA ALA A 482 68.11 15.14 -63.07
C ALA A 482 67.39 15.97 -61.97
N PHE A 483 66.66 17.01 -62.37
CA PHE A 483 65.90 17.86 -61.44
C PHE A 483 64.71 17.12 -60.79
N ILE A 484 64.08 16.19 -61.50
CA ILE A 484 62.94 15.41 -60.98
C ILE A 484 63.39 14.48 -59.85
N THR A 485 64.55 13.84 -59.99
CA THR A 485 65.10 12.98 -58.95
C THR A 485 65.49 13.77 -57.70
N ILE A 486 66.04 14.98 -57.84
CA ILE A 486 66.37 15.83 -56.69
C ILE A 486 65.11 16.29 -55.96
N ILE A 487 64.06 16.71 -56.68
CA ILE A 487 62.77 17.07 -56.07
C ILE A 487 62.17 15.89 -55.30
N LEU A 488 62.18 14.70 -55.89
CA LEU A 488 61.62 13.52 -55.25
C LEU A 488 62.38 13.15 -53.96
N GLY A 489 63.70 13.29 -53.96
CA GLY A 489 64.51 13.08 -52.77
C GLY A 489 64.29 14.15 -51.69
N VAL A 490 64.12 15.42 -52.07
CA VAL A 490 63.75 16.51 -51.13
C VAL A 490 62.35 16.27 -50.54
N LEU A 491 61.37 15.85 -51.34
CA LEU A 491 60.03 15.50 -50.86
C LEU A 491 60.07 14.36 -49.83
N LEU A 492 60.90 13.33 -50.04
CA LEU A 492 61.07 12.23 -49.09
C LEU A 492 61.73 12.67 -47.78
N VAL A 493 62.72 13.57 -47.84
CA VAL A 493 63.35 14.15 -46.64
C VAL A 493 62.36 15.04 -45.87
N VAL A 494 61.60 15.90 -46.57
CA VAL A 494 60.54 16.73 -45.95
C VAL A 494 59.44 15.86 -45.33
N TYR A 495 59.05 14.76 -46.02
CA TYR A 495 58.11 13.77 -45.49
C TYR A 495 58.62 13.12 -44.20
N HIS A 496 59.90 12.73 -44.13
CA HIS A 496 60.52 12.18 -42.91
C HIS A 496 60.43 13.17 -41.73
N PHE A 497 60.80 14.44 -41.95
CA PHE A 497 60.71 15.47 -40.90
C PHE A 497 59.26 15.75 -40.49
N GLY A 498 58.32 15.72 -41.43
CA GLY A 498 56.89 15.83 -41.15
C GLY A 498 56.34 14.65 -40.33
N ALA A 499 56.72 13.42 -40.67
CA ALA A 499 56.35 12.21 -39.93
C ALA A 499 56.95 12.21 -38.51
N LYS A 500 58.23 12.60 -38.36
CA LYS A 500 58.89 12.77 -37.07
C LYS A 500 58.24 13.87 -36.22
N SER A 501 57.87 15.00 -36.82
CA SER A 501 57.15 16.08 -36.13
C SER A 501 55.77 15.63 -35.64
N ARG A 502 55.01 14.88 -36.45
CA ARG A 502 53.71 14.33 -36.06
C ARG A 502 53.83 13.33 -34.90
N ILE A 503 54.83 12.45 -34.92
CA ILE A 503 55.08 11.51 -33.82
C ILE A 503 55.48 12.25 -32.55
N ASN A 504 56.34 13.27 -32.63
CA ASN A 504 56.67 14.12 -31.48
C ASN A 504 55.43 14.83 -30.92
N GLU A 505 54.56 15.36 -31.78
CA GLU A 505 53.31 15.99 -31.36
C GLU A 505 52.38 14.99 -30.67
N LEU A 506 52.28 13.75 -31.17
CA LEU A 506 51.53 12.67 -30.53
C LEU A 506 52.12 12.30 -29.17
N ILE A 507 53.45 12.17 -29.05
CA ILE A 507 54.13 11.89 -27.78
C ILE A 507 53.83 13.00 -26.76
N GLN A 508 53.94 14.28 -27.16
CA GLN A 508 53.65 15.40 -26.25
C GLN A 508 52.17 15.44 -25.84
N LYS A 509 51.24 15.17 -26.76
CA LYS A 509 49.82 15.05 -26.44
C LYS A 509 49.53 13.88 -25.49
N THR A 510 50.18 12.74 -25.69
CA THR A 510 50.03 11.59 -24.79
C THR A 510 50.61 11.89 -23.41
N ILE A 511 51.80 12.52 -23.31
CA ILE A 511 52.36 12.94 -22.02
C ILE A 511 51.39 13.87 -21.30
N ALA A 512 50.91 14.93 -21.96
CA ALA A 512 49.97 15.87 -21.37
C ALA A 512 48.65 15.20 -20.93
N LYS A 513 48.12 14.28 -21.74
CA LYS A 513 46.92 13.48 -21.41
C LYS A 513 47.12 12.65 -20.14
N TYR A 514 48.27 12.01 -19.98
CA TYR A 514 48.56 11.18 -18.80
C TYR A 514 48.91 12.02 -17.56
N GLU A 515 49.50 13.21 -17.72
CA GLU A 515 49.66 14.18 -16.64
C GLU A 515 48.30 14.67 -16.13
N GLU A 516 47.38 15.02 -17.03
CA GLU A 516 46.00 15.41 -16.69
C GLU A 516 45.23 14.24 -16.04
N LYS A 517 45.37 13.01 -16.56
CA LYS A 517 44.80 11.80 -15.95
C LYS A 517 45.32 11.59 -14.53
N LEU A 518 46.62 11.78 -14.30
CA LEU A 518 47.24 11.64 -12.98
C LEU A 518 46.71 12.69 -12.01
N GLU A 519 46.67 13.96 -12.42
CA GLU A 519 46.22 15.06 -11.57
C GLU A 519 44.74 14.92 -11.20
N ASN A 520 43.86 14.73 -12.19
CA ASN A 520 42.43 14.57 -11.97
C ASN A 520 42.11 13.28 -11.19
N GLY A 521 42.78 12.17 -11.53
CA GLY A 521 42.58 10.90 -10.84
C GLY A 521 43.00 10.96 -9.37
N LYS A 522 44.12 11.61 -9.04
CA LYS A 522 44.53 11.83 -7.64
C LYS A 522 43.53 12.69 -6.88
N GLN A 523 42.95 13.73 -7.51
CA GLN A 523 41.92 14.55 -6.88
C GLN A 523 40.64 13.74 -6.61
N ILE A 524 40.19 12.93 -7.56
CA ILE A 524 39.02 12.06 -7.42
C ILE A 524 39.25 11.02 -6.31
N ILE A 525 40.41 10.32 -6.32
CA ILE A 525 40.73 9.32 -5.30
C ILE A 525 40.75 9.94 -3.90
N ARG A 526 41.34 11.14 -3.74
CA ARG A 526 41.30 11.85 -2.47
C ARG A 526 39.88 12.21 -2.02
N ALA A 527 39.04 12.64 -2.95
CA ALA A 527 37.65 12.96 -2.65
C ALA A 527 36.85 11.71 -2.24
N ILE A 528 37.05 10.57 -2.93
CA ILE A 528 36.48 9.27 -2.53
C ILE A 528 36.95 8.89 -1.13
N ILE A 529 38.25 8.98 -0.84
CA ILE A 529 38.80 8.62 0.48
C ILE A 529 38.24 9.54 1.58
N ALA A 530 38.10 10.84 1.32
CA ALA A 530 37.45 11.75 2.25
C ALA A 530 36.00 11.34 2.54
N GLU A 531 35.23 11.02 1.50
CA GLU A 531 33.87 10.50 1.64
C GLU A 531 33.79 9.16 2.38
N ILE A 532 34.78 8.27 2.20
CA ILE A 532 34.88 7.02 2.97
C ILE A 532 35.06 7.33 4.46
N VAL A 533 35.95 8.27 4.80
CA VAL A 533 36.16 8.68 6.20
C VAL A 533 34.89 9.28 6.78
N ASP A 534 34.24 10.20 6.05
CA ASP A 534 32.99 10.84 6.47
C ASP A 534 31.89 9.80 6.69
N PHE A 535 31.72 8.86 5.75
CA PHE A 535 30.78 7.74 5.89
C PHE A 535 31.03 6.91 7.15
N ARG A 536 32.29 6.55 7.43
CA ARG A 536 32.63 5.74 8.62
C ARG A 536 32.33 6.49 9.91
N ILE A 537 32.59 7.79 9.96
CA ILE A 537 32.29 8.65 11.11
C ILE A 537 30.76 8.74 11.28
N GLU A 538 30.06 9.11 10.22
CA GLU A 538 28.61 9.29 10.22
C GLU A 538 27.88 8.00 10.60
N PHE A 539 28.23 6.86 9.98
CA PHE A 539 27.67 5.56 10.31
C PHE A 539 27.85 5.24 11.80
N LYS A 540 29.07 5.45 12.34
CA LYS A 540 29.35 5.17 13.76
C LYS A 540 28.54 6.07 14.69
N GLU A 541 28.38 7.34 14.35
CA GLU A 541 27.57 8.29 15.11
C GLU A 541 26.09 7.89 15.10
N LYS A 542 25.53 7.56 13.92
CA LYS A 542 24.13 7.15 13.75
C LYS A 542 23.83 5.77 14.32
N ASP A 543 24.75 4.82 14.20
CA ASP A 543 24.62 3.50 14.81
C ASP A 543 24.60 3.58 16.35
N ALA A 544 25.38 4.49 16.95
CA ALA A 544 25.37 4.71 18.39
C ALA A 544 24.01 5.22 18.91
N GLU A 545 23.18 5.83 18.06
CA GLU A 545 21.82 6.26 18.40
C GLU A 545 20.88 5.08 18.65
N SER A 546 21.26 3.84 18.29
CA SER A 546 20.50 2.64 18.65
C SER A 546 20.29 2.54 20.16
N GLN A 547 21.26 3.01 20.95
CA GLN A 547 21.16 2.99 22.41
C GLN A 547 20.03 3.92 22.91
N LYS A 548 19.75 5.04 22.23
CA LYS A 548 18.64 5.93 22.60
C LYS A 548 17.30 5.22 22.55
N VAL A 549 17.09 4.38 21.53
CA VAL A 549 15.87 3.57 21.38
C VAL A 549 15.77 2.55 22.51
N LEU A 550 16.85 1.82 22.78
CA LEU A 550 16.89 0.81 23.83
C LEU A 550 16.65 1.42 25.21
N ASP A 551 17.36 2.51 25.54
CA ASP A 551 17.20 3.25 26.80
C ASP A 551 15.78 3.80 26.97
N PHE A 552 15.15 4.24 25.87
CA PHE A 552 13.77 4.72 25.87
C PHE A 552 12.80 3.58 26.21
N PHE A 553 12.93 2.43 25.55
CA PHE A 553 12.06 1.28 25.83
C PHE A 553 12.36 0.63 27.19
N GLU A 554 13.58 0.69 27.73
CA GLU A 554 13.89 0.28 29.11
C GLU A 554 13.11 1.07 30.16
N GLN A 555 12.80 2.33 29.90
CA GLN A 555 12.01 3.17 30.79
C GLN A 555 10.50 2.88 30.70
N ILE A 556 10.04 2.27 29.60
CA ILE A 556 8.63 1.91 29.40
C ILE A 556 8.33 0.64 30.18
N LYS A 557 7.48 0.78 31.19
CA LYS A 557 6.86 -0.36 31.88
C LYS A 557 5.42 -0.52 31.40
N PRO A 558 5.04 -1.66 30.79
CA PRO A 558 3.67 -1.89 30.35
C PRO A 558 2.64 -1.57 31.44
N GLU A 559 2.96 -1.88 32.69
CA GLU A 559 2.09 -1.70 33.85
C GLU A 559 1.80 -0.23 34.20
N GLU A 560 2.69 0.69 33.82
CA GLU A 560 2.51 2.13 34.04
C GLU A 560 1.55 2.75 33.02
N TYR A 561 1.36 2.08 31.87
CA TYR A 561 0.44 2.49 30.81
C TYR A 561 -0.94 1.82 30.88
N ILE A 562 -1.13 0.83 31.76
CA ILE A 562 -2.44 0.33 32.21
C ILE A 562 -3.09 1.33 33.22
N LYS A 563 -2.85 2.64 33.05
CA LYS A 563 -2.96 3.68 34.09
C LYS A 563 -3.98 3.42 35.22
N LYS A 564 -3.43 3.31 36.44
CA LYS A 564 -4.13 3.76 37.65
C LYS A 564 -4.39 5.26 37.58
N LEU A 565 -5.64 5.70 37.39
CA LEU A 565 -6.00 7.10 37.69
C LEU A 565 -5.96 7.32 39.21
N GLY A 566 -4.92 8.00 39.67
CA GLY A 566 -4.80 8.46 41.05
C GLY A 566 -4.25 9.89 41.13
N LYS A 567 -5.18 10.86 41.09
CA LYS A 567 -5.07 12.28 41.49
C LYS A 567 -4.41 13.27 40.51
N THR A 568 -5.26 13.93 39.70
CA THR A 568 -5.11 15.38 39.47
C THR A 568 -6.44 16.09 39.24
N GLU A 569 -7.28 16.17 40.28
CA GLU A 569 -8.10 17.36 40.51
C GLU A 569 -8.10 17.62 42.02
N ARG A 570 -7.16 18.46 42.47
CA ARG A 570 -7.42 19.24 43.67
C ARG A 570 -8.66 20.05 43.38
N LYS A 571 -9.77 19.73 44.05
CA LYS A 571 -10.83 20.69 44.28
C LYS A 571 -10.19 21.97 44.78
N ILE A 572 -10.19 22.99 43.93
CA ILE A 572 -10.25 24.36 44.43
C ILE A 572 -11.74 24.61 44.65
N ILE A 573 -12.08 24.52 45.94
CA ILE A 573 -13.36 24.77 46.62
C ILE A 573 -14.38 23.63 46.53
#